data_AF-A0A3L7XI64-F1
#
_entry.id   AF-A0A3L7XI64-F1
#
_cell.length_a   1.000
_cell.length_b   1.000
_cell.length_c   1.000
_cell.angle_alpha   90.00
_cell.angle_beta   90.00
_cell.angle_gamma   90.00
#
_symmetry.space_group_name_H-M   'P 1'
#
loop_
_entity.id
_entity.type
_entity.pdbx_description
1 polymer ?
#
loop_
_entity_poly.entity_id
_entity_poly.type
_entity_poly.pdbx_seq_one_letter_code
_entity_poly.pdbx_strand_id
1 'polypeptide(L)'
;MKITRIDQFFPRPRTRLVKITTDNGLVGWGETTLEGKPKSVHAAVEELADYLIGKDPLRIEHHWQHIYRSAFFKGGNVLMTALSGIDQALWDIAGKYYDAPAYALMGGPVRDRIRVYAHWGIRDMTDEGLAASKARLEHLQKSGYTAYKSGPGGKWRAHEPPAVIDAFVEQAYLMREWVGPEVELCFDFHGKMTPGLAIEICHELKGMRPMFVEEPVPQENVDALKQVSDHVPFPIATGERLLSRWEFRQVFEKQAVSYIQPDGSHVGGISELKRVANMAEVYYMHIMPHCAIGPVALAACMQVDAVVPNFLVQEQVDFSLGAGLVEEDWKVVNGYIELPTAPGLGFAINRAEAEQNREYAEELGGEYFYAQDGSVADW
;
A
#
# COMPACT_ATOMS: atom_id res chain seq x y z
N MET A 1 -17.91 5.29 -26.47
CA MET A 1 -16.60 5.82 -26.04
C MET A 1 -15.56 4.74 -26.29
N LYS A 2 -14.39 5.10 -26.79
CA LYS A 2 -13.29 4.18 -27.07
C LYS A 2 -11.98 4.72 -26.52
N ILE A 3 -11.10 3.83 -26.05
CA ILE A 3 -9.72 4.17 -25.70
C ILE A 3 -8.96 4.53 -26.99
N THR A 4 -8.28 5.67 -27.00
CA THR A 4 -7.52 6.17 -28.15
C THR A 4 -6.03 6.21 -27.90
N ARG A 5 -5.60 6.38 -26.64
CA ARG A 5 -4.18 6.41 -26.27
C ARG A 5 -3.97 5.97 -24.84
N ILE A 6 -2.85 5.31 -24.59
CA ILE A 6 -2.36 4.96 -23.25
C ILE A 6 -0.94 5.52 -23.19
N ASP A 7 -0.74 6.50 -22.32
CA ASP A 7 0.56 7.15 -22.10
C ASP A 7 1.11 6.73 -20.73
N GLN A 8 2.43 6.69 -20.58
CA GLN A 8 3.10 6.40 -19.32
C GLN A 8 4.03 7.54 -18.92
N PHE A 9 4.15 7.80 -17.61
CA PHE A 9 4.97 8.89 -17.08
C PHE A 9 5.80 8.45 -15.86
N PHE A 10 6.97 9.08 -15.72
CA PHE A 10 7.88 8.87 -14.59
C PHE A 10 8.26 10.23 -13.97
N PRO A 11 7.36 10.84 -13.17
CA PRO A 11 7.55 12.21 -12.73
C PRO A 11 8.60 12.40 -11.62
N ARG A 12 8.84 11.36 -10.83
CA ARG A 12 9.80 11.35 -9.71
C ARG A 12 10.23 9.91 -9.40
N PRO A 13 11.39 9.68 -8.74
CA PRO A 13 11.84 8.35 -8.33
C PRO A 13 10.72 7.56 -7.64
N ARG A 14 10.58 6.27 -7.97
CA ARG A 14 9.53 5.39 -7.42
C ARG A 14 8.09 5.90 -7.63
N THR A 15 7.79 6.55 -8.76
CA THR A 15 6.41 6.86 -9.13
C THR A 15 6.19 6.61 -10.61
N ARG A 16 5.36 5.65 -11.02
CA ARG A 16 4.97 5.45 -12.43
C ARG A 16 3.49 5.66 -12.59
N LEU A 17 3.11 6.53 -13.53
CA LEU A 17 1.72 6.83 -13.81
C LEU A 17 1.34 6.31 -15.19
N VAL A 18 0.10 5.82 -15.31
CA VAL A 18 -0.54 5.52 -16.59
C VAL A 18 -1.72 6.46 -16.82
N LYS A 19 -1.82 6.97 -18.04
CA LYS A 19 -2.88 7.89 -18.48
C LYS A 19 -3.62 7.28 -19.66
N ILE A 20 -4.90 6.99 -19.48
CA ILE A 20 -5.77 6.47 -20.54
C ILE A 20 -6.62 7.60 -21.10
N THR A 21 -6.50 7.88 -22.39
CA THR A 21 -7.29 8.90 -23.11
C THR A 21 -8.33 8.24 -23.99
N THR A 22 -9.52 8.84 -24.07
CA THR A 22 -10.66 8.32 -24.85
C THR A 22 -11.03 9.25 -26.02
N ASP A 23 -11.85 8.74 -26.95
CA ASP A 23 -12.28 9.44 -28.18
C ASP A 23 -13.18 10.67 -27.94
N ASN A 24 -13.77 10.80 -26.75
CA ASN A 24 -14.55 11.96 -26.34
C ASN A 24 -13.77 12.92 -25.41
N GLY A 25 -12.47 12.68 -25.20
CA GLY A 25 -11.60 13.55 -24.41
C GLY A 25 -11.52 13.25 -22.91
N LEU A 26 -12.26 12.25 -22.40
CA LEU A 26 -12.08 11.82 -21.00
C LEU A 26 -10.70 11.17 -20.80
N VAL A 27 -10.10 11.47 -19.66
CA VAL A 27 -8.79 10.99 -19.25
C VAL A 27 -8.88 10.33 -17.87
N GLY A 28 -8.38 9.11 -17.78
CA GLY A 28 -8.21 8.36 -16.53
C GLY A 28 -6.76 8.25 -16.13
N TRP A 29 -6.50 8.29 -14.83
CA TRP A 29 -5.18 8.12 -14.24
C TRP A 29 -5.12 6.91 -13.32
N GLY A 30 -3.98 6.22 -13.37
CA GLY A 30 -3.64 5.14 -12.47
C GLY A 30 -2.15 5.11 -12.19
N GLU A 31 -1.76 4.30 -11.21
CA GLU A 31 -0.38 4.18 -10.74
C GLU A 31 0.13 2.75 -10.95
N THR A 32 1.28 2.64 -11.61
CA THR A 32 1.94 1.38 -11.99
C THR A 32 3.33 1.27 -11.36
N THR A 33 3.54 1.92 -10.23
CA THR A 33 4.79 1.86 -9.47
C THR A 33 5.04 0.43 -9.02
N LEU A 34 6.15 -0.17 -9.45
CA LEU A 34 6.71 -1.41 -8.90
C LEU A 34 8.20 -1.22 -8.73
N GLU A 35 8.63 -1.10 -7.49
CA GLU A 35 10.01 -0.93 -7.11
C GLU A 35 10.88 -2.07 -7.64
N GLY A 36 12.09 -1.72 -8.10
CA GLY A 36 13.08 -2.69 -8.58
C GLY A 36 12.77 -3.33 -9.94
N LYS A 37 11.53 -3.24 -10.45
CA LYS A 37 11.13 -3.75 -11.78
C LYS A 37 10.36 -2.75 -12.66
N PRO A 38 10.64 -1.43 -12.65
CA PRO A 38 9.81 -0.46 -13.37
C PRO A 38 9.85 -0.63 -14.90
N LYS A 39 10.98 -1.07 -15.47
CA LYS A 39 11.10 -1.33 -16.91
C LYS A 39 10.21 -2.48 -17.37
N SER A 40 10.08 -3.52 -16.55
CA SER A 40 9.23 -4.67 -16.85
C SER A 40 7.75 -4.30 -16.81
N VAL A 41 7.34 -3.49 -15.82
CA VAL A 41 5.96 -2.99 -15.76
C VAL A 41 5.66 -2.06 -16.93
N HIS A 42 6.60 -1.19 -17.30
CA HIS A 42 6.44 -0.32 -18.47
C HIS A 42 6.16 -1.12 -19.75
N ALA A 43 6.97 -2.16 -20.01
CA ALA A 43 6.77 -3.04 -21.17
C ALA A 43 5.42 -3.79 -21.10
N ALA A 44 5.02 -4.26 -19.92
CA ALA A 44 3.73 -4.91 -19.75
C ALA A 44 2.56 -3.97 -20.07
N VAL A 45 2.62 -2.69 -19.65
CA VAL A 45 1.58 -1.70 -20.00
C VAL A 45 1.51 -1.46 -21.51
N GLU A 46 2.64 -1.42 -22.22
CA GLU A 46 2.65 -1.31 -23.69
C GLU A 46 1.97 -2.52 -24.37
N GLU A 47 2.27 -3.74 -23.92
CA GLU A 47 1.62 -4.95 -24.44
C GLU A 47 0.11 -4.95 -24.17
N LEU A 48 -0.31 -4.48 -23.00
CA LEU A 48 -1.73 -4.35 -22.66
C LEU A 48 -2.41 -3.23 -23.45
N ALA A 49 -1.67 -2.19 -23.85
CA ALA A 49 -2.20 -1.12 -24.67
C ALA A 49 -2.65 -1.62 -26.05
N ASP A 50 -1.88 -2.50 -26.69
CA ASP A 50 -2.24 -3.12 -27.98
C ASP A 50 -3.63 -3.78 -27.96
N TYR A 51 -4.01 -4.38 -26.83
CA TYR A 51 -5.34 -4.95 -26.63
C TYR A 51 -6.42 -3.88 -26.37
N LEU A 52 -6.12 -2.88 -25.55
CA LEU A 52 -7.07 -1.90 -25.02
C LEU A 52 -7.46 -0.81 -26.03
N ILE A 53 -6.56 -0.42 -26.94
CA ILE A 53 -6.88 0.60 -27.95
C ILE A 53 -8.11 0.19 -28.77
N GLY A 54 -9.04 1.13 -28.92
CA GLY A 54 -10.30 0.94 -29.64
C GLY A 54 -11.40 0.22 -28.85
N LYS A 55 -11.12 -0.25 -27.62
CA LYS A 55 -12.12 -0.86 -26.73
C LYS A 55 -12.89 0.19 -25.94
N ASP A 56 -14.09 -0.19 -25.50
CA ASP A 56 -14.91 0.61 -24.59
C ASP A 56 -14.35 0.53 -23.16
N PRO A 57 -13.85 1.63 -22.56
CA PRO A 57 -13.23 1.59 -21.24
C PRO A 57 -14.23 1.28 -20.11
N LEU A 58 -15.54 1.44 -20.34
CA LEU A 58 -16.56 1.18 -19.30
C LEU A 58 -16.78 -0.32 -19.05
N ARG A 59 -16.21 -1.20 -19.89
CA ARG A 59 -16.23 -2.66 -19.68
C ARG A 59 -15.13 -3.10 -18.71
N ILE A 60 -14.97 -2.42 -17.57
CA ILE A 60 -13.87 -2.61 -16.62
C ILE A 60 -13.70 -4.08 -16.23
N GLU A 61 -14.78 -4.73 -15.78
CA GLU A 61 -14.76 -6.15 -15.42
C GLU A 61 -14.29 -7.04 -16.58
N HIS A 62 -14.72 -6.75 -17.81
CA HIS A 62 -14.31 -7.53 -18.97
C HIS A 62 -12.81 -7.39 -19.23
N HIS A 63 -12.28 -6.17 -19.17
CA HIS A 63 -10.86 -5.90 -19.38
C HIS A 63 -10.02 -6.52 -18.27
N TRP A 64 -10.43 -6.36 -17.02
CA TRP A 64 -9.80 -7.01 -15.88
C TRP A 64 -9.71 -8.52 -16.08
N GLN A 65 -10.85 -9.15 -16.42
CA GLN A 65 -10.88 -10.59 -16.64
C GLN A 65 -10.03 -11.00 -17.83
N HIS A 66 -10.06 -10.25 -18.95
CA HIS A 66 -9.24 -10.54 -20.13
C HIS A 66 -7.76 -10.49 -19.78
N ILE A 67 -7.28 -9.39 -19.20
CA ILE A 67 -5.87 -9.19 -18.87
C ILE A 67 -5.39 -10.29 -17.91
N TYR A 68 -6.14 -10.58 -16.85
CA TYR A 68 -5.74 -11.58 -15.87
C TYR A 68 -5.71 -13.01 -16.42
N ARG A 69 -6.66 -13.38 -17.30
CA ARG A 69 -6.87 -14.79 -17.69
C ARG A 69 -6.42 -15.16 -19.09
N SER A 70 -6.13 -14.20 -19.97
CA SER A 70 -5.86 -14.46 -21.40
C SER A 70 -4.41 -14.86 -21.69
N ALA A 71 -3.44 -14.46 -20.85
CA ALA A 71 -2.01 -14.72 -21.05
C ALA A 71 -1.58 -16.18 -20.78
N PHE A 72 -2.52 -17.11 -20.63
CA PHE A 72 -2.34 -18.51 -20.18
C PHE A 72 -1.75 -18.62 -18.76
N PHE A 73 -0.54 -18.11 -18.55
CA PHE A 73 0.03 -17.85 -17.22
C PHE A 73 -0.61 -16.59 -16.63
N LYS A 74 -0.96 -16.64 -15.34
CA LYS A 74 -1.72 -15.57 -14.68
C LYS A 74 -0.91 -14.95 -13.56
N GLY A 75 -1.12 -13.66 -13.36
CA GLY A 75 -0.58 -12.93 -12.22
C GLY A 75 0.93 -12.67 -12.28
N GLY A 76 1.56 -12.65 -11.12
CA GLY A 76 2.94 -12.20 -10.93
C GLY A 76 3.03 -10.67 -10.82
N ASN A 77 4.05 -10.20 -10.09
CA ASN A 77 4.21 -8.79 -9.71
C ASN A 77 4.06 -7.84 -10.90
N VAL A 78 4.74 -8.13 -12.01
CA VAL A 78 4.76 -7.24 -13.18
C VAL A 78 3.37 -7.06 -13.82
N LEU A 79 2.68 -8.17 -14.12
CA LEU A 79 1.38 -8.13 -14.78
C LEU A 79 0.31 -7.58 -13.84
N MET A 80 0.35 -7.97 -12.56
CA MET A 80 -0.65 -7.49 -11.59
C MET A 80 -0.47 -6.01 -11.26
N THR A 81 0.75 -5.47 -11.24
CA THR A 81 0.96 -4.02 -11.16
C THR A 81 0.43 -3.29 -12.39
N ALA A 82 0.76 -3.78 -13.59
CA ALA A 82 0.28 -3.16 -14.83
C ALA A 82 -1.26 -3.17 -14.90
N LEU A 83 -1.87 -4.30 -14.56
CA LEU A 83 -3.32 -4.44 -14.45
C LEU A 83 -3.91 -3.48 -13.40
N SER A 84 -3.26 -3.32 -12.24
CA SER A 84 -3.76 -2.45 -11.17
C SER A 84 -3.86 -1.00 -11.62
N GLY A 85 -2.80 -0.44 -12.19
CA GLY A 85 -2.83 0.95 -12.67
C GLY A 85 -3.80 1.15 -13.83
N ILE A 86 -3.94 0.17 -14.74
CA ILE A 86 -4.96 0.22 -15.79
C ILE A 86 -6.37 0.22 -15.18
N ASP A 87 -6.65 -0.68 -14.23
CA ASP A 87 -7.95 -0.78 -13.57
C ASP A 87 -8.31 0.53 -12.84
N GLN A 88 -7.35 1.13 -12.13
CA GLN A 88 -7.50 2.45 -11.51
C GLN A 88 -7.90 3.53 -12.53
N ALA A 89 -7.18 3.60 -13.67
CA ALA A 89 -7.46 4.58 -14.72
C ALA A 89 -8.83 4.35 -15.40
N LEU A 90 -9.26 3.10 -15.55
CA LEU A 90 -10.57 2.77 -16.09
C LEU A 90 -11.70 3.17 -15.13
N TRP A 91 -11.52 2.97 -13.82
CA TRP A 91 -12.45 3.45 -12.80
C TRP A 91 -12.49 4.97 -12.71
N ASP A 92 -11.35 5.65 -12.89
CA ASP A 92 -11.29 7.10 -12.98
C ASP A 92 -12.12 7.63 -14.16
N ILE A 93 -11.98 7.00 -15.34
CA ILE A 93 -12.82 7.29 -16.52
C ILE A 93 -14.29 7.05 -16.23
N ALA A 94 -14.64 5.93 -15.60
CA ALA A 94 -16.04 5.61 -15.31
C ALA A 94 -16.67 6.65 -14.37
N GLY A 95 -15.99 7.02 -13.28
CA GLY A 95 -16.49 8.06 -12.39
C GLY A 95 -16.65 9.41 -13.10
N LYS A 96 -15.68 9.83 -13.93
CA LYS A 96 -15.79 11.05 -14.74
C LYS A 96 -16.90 10.99 -15.79
N TYR A 97 -17.11 9.83 -16.41
CA TYR A 97 -18.17 9.63 -17.40
C TYR A 97 -19.57 9.74 -16.79
N TYR A 98 -19.74 9.22 -15.58
CA TYR A 98 -21.01 9.28 -14.83
C TYR A 98 -21.14 10.50 -13.91
N ASP A 99 -20.17 11.43 -13.94
CA ASP A 99 -20.11 12.61 -13.08
C ASP A 99 -20.26 12.27 -11.59
N ALA A 100 -19.57 11.23 -11.14
CA ALA A 100 -19.64 10.72 -9.78
C ALA A 100 -18.28 10.17 -9.31
N PRO A 101 -17.99 10.21 -7.99
CA PRO A 101 -16.87 9.47 -7.42
C PRO A 101 -17.00 7.97 -7.73
N ALA A 102 -15.89 7.27 -7.93
CA ALA A 102 -15.90 5.85 -8.27
C ALA A 102 -16.61 5.00 -7.18
N TYR A 103 -16.49 5.37 -5.90
CA TYR A 103 -17.20 4.69 -4.81
C TYR A 103 -18.73 4.73 -4.96
N ALA A 104 -19.29 5.79 -5.58
CA ALA A 104 -20.73 5.90 -5.77
C ALA A 104 -21.23 4.82 -6.76
N LEU A 105 -20.41 4.49 -7.75
CA LEU A 105 -20.68 3.42 -8.71
C LEU A 105 -20.55 2.02 -8.08
N MET A 106 -19.88 1.90 -6.93
CA MET A 106 -19.66 0.65 -6.20
C MET A 106 -20.71 0.35 -5.12
N GLY A 107 -21.78 1.15 -5.05
CA GLY A 107 -22.88 1.01 -4.08
C GLY A 107 -23.02 2.16 -3.10
N GLY A 108 -22.15 3.18 -3.19
CA GLY A 108 -22.15 4.32 -2.28
C GLY A 108 -21.35 4.07 -1.01
N PRO A 109 -21.02 5.13 -0.27
CA PRO A 109 -20.14 5.06 0.88
C PRO A 109 -20.87 4.48 2.10
N VAL A 110 -20.17 3.68 2.89
CA VAL A 110 -20.63 3.17 4.20
C VAL A 110 -19.98 3.93 5.36
N ARG A 111 -19.27 5.02 5.05
CA ARG A 111 -18.59 5.94 5.98
C ARG A 111 -18.37 7.30 5.35
N ASP A 112 -18.27 8.35 6.16
CA ASP A 112 -18.11 9.73 5.67
C ASP A 112 -16.65 10.20 5.57
N ARG A 113 -15.74 9.48 6.23
CA ARG A 113 -14.31 9.83 6.32
C ARG A 113 -13.43 8.60 6.45
N ILE A 114 -12.19 8.70 5.99
CA ILE A 114 -11.21 7.60 5.94
C ILE A 114 -10.18 7.81 7.05
N ARG A 115 -10.07 6.86 7.99
CA ARG A 115 -9.02 6.91 9.03
C ARG A 115 -7.68 6.64 8.38
N VAL A 116 -6.64 7.38 8.75
CA VAL A 116 -5.28 7.23 8.21
C VAL A 116 -4.22 7.09 9.30
N TYR A 117 -3.11 6.46 8.96
CA TYR A 117 -1.89 6.44 9.78
C TYR A 117 -0.68 6.84 8.96
N ALA A 118 0.36 7.37 9.61
CA ALA A 118 1.57 7.86 8.96
C ALA A 118 2.80 7.04 9.33
N HIS A 119 3.82 7.05 8.46
CA HIS A 119 5.13 6.50 8.80
C HIS A 119 5.92 7.44 9.71
N TRP A 120 6.27 6.95 10.89
CA TRP A 120 7.09 7.66 11.86
C TRP A 120 7.74 6.69 12.87
N GLY A 121 8.96 7.01 13.28
CA GLY A 121 9.58 6.41 14.45
C GLY A 121 11.03 6.86 14.61
N ILE A 122 11.65 6.34 15.66
CA ILE A 122 13.05 6.60 16.01
C ILE A 122 13.93 5.53 15.36
N ARG A 123 14.79 5.95 14.42
CA ARG A 123 15.71 5.04 13.71
C ARG A 123 17.18 5.23 14.10
N ASP A 124 17.47 6.33 14.80
CA ASP A 124 18.79 6.68 15.27
C ASP A 124 18.66 7.31 16.67
N MET A 125 19.42 6.77 17.62
CA MET A 125 19.43 7.15 19.02
C MET A 125 20.47 8.23 19.35
N THR A 126 21.21 8.75 18.35
CA THR A 126 22.01 9.97 18.52
C THR A 126 21.12 11.18 18.81
N ASP A 127 21.68 12.22 19.44
CA ASP A 127 20.95 13.47 19.71
C ASP A 127 20.35 14.08 18.42
N GLU A 128 21.07 13.99 17.31
CA GLU A 128 20.59 14.46 16.00
C GLU A 128 19.43 13.61 15.48
N GLY A 129 19.56 12.28 15.56
CA GLY A 129 18.50 11.33 15.16
C GLY A 129 17.23 11.50 15.98
N LEU A 130 17.36 11.70 17.29
CA LEU A 130 16.25 11.97 18.19
C LEU A 130 15.59 13.33 17.88
N ALA A 131 16.39 14.38 17.66
CA ALA A 131 15.87 15.69 17.29
C ALA A 131 15.09 15.65 15.97
N ALA A 132 15.61 14.95 14.95
CA ALA A 132 14.93 14.76 13.67
C ALA A 132 13.63 13.97 13.82
N SER A 133 13.66 12.88 14.59
CA SER A 133 12.48 12.06 14.87
C SER A 133 11.40 12.86 15.61
N LYS A 134 11.81 13.71 16.57
CA LYS A 134 10.91 14.58 17.32
C LYS A 134 10.28 15.66 16.44
N ALA A 135 11.09 16.33 15.62
CA ALA A 135 10.59 17.34 14.67
C ALA A 135 9.58 16.75 13.68
N ARG A 136 9.81 15.53 13.18
CA ARG A 136 8.84 14.83 12.33
C ARG A 136 7.57 14.45 13.09
N LEU A 137 7.67 13.99 14.33
CA LEU A 137 6.50 13.70 15.17
C LEU A 137 5.63 14.96 15.33
N GLU A 138 6.23 16.08 15.72
CA GLU A 138 5.54 17.34 15.95
C GLU A 138 4.84 17.85 14.69
N HIS A 139 5.49 17.71 13.53
CA HIS A 139 4.86 18.01 12.25
C HIS A 139 3.63 17.13 12.00
N LEU A 140 3.75 15.81 12.16
CA LEU A 140 2.64 14.89 11.91
C LEU A 140 1.49 15.08 12.92
N GLN A 141 1.79 15.35 14.19
CA GLN A 141 0.79 15.68 15.21
C GLN A 141 0.06 16.98 14.85
N LYS A 142 0.78 18.01 14.41
CA LYS A 142 0.19 19.27 13.94
C LYS A 142 -0.67 19.08 12.69
N SER A 143 -0.29 18.14 11.81
CA SER A 143 -1.08 17.72 10.65
C SER A 143 -2.27 16.83 11.05
N GLY A 144 -2.44 16.48 12.33
CA GLY A 144 -3.63 15.82 12.85
C GLY A 144 -3.56 14.30 12.91
N TYR A 145 -2.42 13.65 12.68
CA TYR A 145 -2.29 12.19 12.78
C TYR A 145 -2.40 11.67 14.21
N THR A 146 -3.01 10.49 14.37
CA THR A 146 -3.23 9.81 15.67
C THR A 146 -2.79 8.35 15.67
N ALA A 147 -2.08 7.92 14.62
CA ALA A 147 -1.59 6.56 14.45
C ALA A 147 -0.29 6.58 13.63
N TYR A 148 0.71 5.81 14.06
CA TYR A 148 2.02 5.75 13.41
C TYR A 148 2.52 4.33 13.18
N LYS A 149 3.10 4.09 12.00
CA LYS A 149 3.83 2.86 11.66
C LYS A 149 5.33 3.09 11.72
N SER A 150 6.00 2.22 12.46
CA SER A 150 7.46 2.11 12.51
C SER A 150 7.87 0.67 12.29
N GLY A 151 9.14 0.34 12.52
CA GLY A 151 9.64 -1.01 12.41
C GLY A 151 11.14 -1.07 12.61
N PRO A 152 11.68 -2.28 12.85
CA PRO A 152 13.11 -2.49 12.92
C PRO A 152 13.78 -2.09 11.58
N GLY A 153 14.74 -1.18 11.67
CA GLY A 153 15.53 -0.76 10.50
C GLY A 153 16.55 -1.81 10.07
N GLY A 154 17.04 -1.67 8.83
CA GLY A 154 18.17 -2.46 8.33
C GLY A 154 17.83 -3.90 7.94
N LYS A 155 18.87 -4.74 7.94
CA LYS A 155 18.85 -6.17 7.61
C LYS A 155 18.73 -6.97 8.90
N TRP A 156 17.90 -8.00 8.89
CA TRP A 156 17.71 -8.90 10.02
C TRP A 156 17.90 -10.34 9.57
N ARG A 157 18.78 -11.05 10.27
CA ARG A 157 19.06 -12.46 10.07
C ARG A 157 17.96 -13.32 10.69
N ALA A 158 18.04 -14.62 10.42
CA ALA A 158 17.15 -15.62 11.02
C ALA A 158 17.10 -15.57 12.56
N HIS A 159 18.21 -15.14 13.18
CA HIS A 159 18.34 -14.83 14.59
C HIS A 159 19.32 -13.67 14.75
N GLU A 160 18.96 -12.65 15.52
CA GLU A 160 19.83 -11.51 15.83
C GLU A 160 20.39 -11.61 17.26
N PRO A 161 21.58 -11.05 17.56
CA PRO A 161 22.07 -10.97 18.93
C PRO A 161 21.13 -10.16 19.83
N PRO A 162 21.09 -10.44 21.16
CA PRO A 162 20.24 -9.69 22.10
C PRO A 162 20.38 -8.17 21.98
N ALA A 163 21.61 -7.65 21.78
CA ALA A 163 21.84 -6.21 21.65
C ALA A 163 21.09 -5.55 20.47
N VAL A 164 20.83 -6.28 19.38
CA VAL A 164 20.08 -5.77 18.22
C VAL A 164 18.58 -5.75 18.53
N ILE A 165 18.08 -6.80 19.21
CA ILE A 165 16.70 -6.89 19.70
C ILE A 165 16.44 -5.77 20.71
N ASP A 166 17.29 -5.68 21.74
CA ASP A 166 17.19 -4.69 22.83
C ASP A 166 17.20 -3.26 22.28
N ALA A 167 18.04 -2.96 21.28
CA ALA A 167 18.08 -1.64 20.64
C ALA A 167 16.76 -1.27 19.96
N PHE A 168 16.12 -2.20 19.25
CA PHE A 168 14.81 -1.96 18.66
C PHE A 168 13.72 -1.81 19.75
N VAL A 169 13.75 -2.66 20.77
CA VAL A 169 12.80 -2.59 21.90
C VAL A 169 12.91 -1.25 22.62
N GLU A 170 14.13 -0.78 22.92
CA GLU A 170 14.39 0.53 23.53
C GLU A 170 13.81 1.67 22.68
N GLN A 171 14.07 1.67 21.37
CA GLN A 171 13.50 2.64 20.43
C GLN A 171 11.96 2.60 20.46
N ALA A 172 11.37 1.42 20.45
CA ALA A 172 9.92 1.25 20.44
C ALA A 172 9.26 1.77 21.74
N TYR A 173 9.85 1.48 22.91
CA TYR A 173 9.35 2.02 24.18
C TYR A 173 9.51 3.54 24.27
N LEU A 174 10.60 4.10 23.74
CA LEU A 174 10.78 5.55 23.65
C LEU A 174 9.74 6.20 22.72
N MET A 175 9.40 5.55 21.59
CA MET A 175 8.31 5.99 20.72
C MET A 175 6.98 6.00 21.48
N ARG A 176 6.67 4.95 22.24
CA ARG A 176 5.46 4.87 23.07
C ARG A 176 5.42 5.98 24.13
N GLU A 177 6.54 6.27 24.78
CA GLU A 177 6.64 7.38 25.74
C GLU A 177 6.31 8.73 25.07
N TRP A 178 6.86 8.99 23.87
CA TRP A 178 6.71 10.27 23.19
C TRP A 178 5.29 10.54 22.66
N VAL A 179 4.60 9.49 22.21
CA VAL A 179 3.25 9.62 21.64
C VAL A 179 2.13 9.47 22.68
N GLY A 180 2.43 8.90 23.84
CA GLY A 180 1.47 8.68 24.91
C GLY A 180 0.53 7.49 24.66
N PRO A 181 -0.46 7.29 25.56
CA PRO A 181 -1.31 6.09 25.55
C PRO A 181 -2.48 6.14 24.55
N GLU A 182 -2.87 7.33 24.07
CA GLU A 182 -4.04 7.53 23.19
C GLU A 182 -3.71 7.43 21.70
N VAL A 183 -2.42 7.38 21.35
CA VAL A 183 -1.94 7.32 19.97
C VAL A 183 -1.64 5.88 19.60
N GLU A 184 -2.08 5.44 18.43
CA GLU A 184 -1.80 4.08 17.96
C GLU A 184 -0.37 3.95 17.44
N LEU A 185 0.28 2.82 17.75
CA LEU A 185 1.57 2.43 17.20
C LEU A 185 1.46 1.04 16.58
N CYS A 186 1.99 0.88 15.38
CA CYS A 186 2.17 -0.41 14.73
C CYS A 186 3.63 -0.60 14.30
N PHE A 187 4.04 -1.87 14.18
CA PHE A 187 5.41 -2.23 13.84
C PHE A 187 5.46 -3.19 12.66
N ASP A 188 6.16 -2.79 11.61
CA ASP A 188 6.35 -3.52 10.38
C ASP A 188 7.72 -4.19 10.36
N PHE A 189 7.75 -5.52 10.38
CA PHE A 189 8.99 -6.30 10.41
C PHE A 189 9.47 -6.65 8.99
N HIS A 190 8.71 -6.30 7.95
CA HIS A 190 9.06 -6.47 6.54
C HIS A 190 9.46 -7.90 6.15
N GLY A 191 8.91 -8.91 6.82
CA GLY A 191 9.12 -10.32 6.55
C GLY A 191 10.53 -10.82 6.87
N LYS A 192 11.31 -10.12 7.71
CA LYS A 192 12.75 -10.38 7.84
C LYS A 192 13.13 -11.45 8.87
N MET A 193 12.17 -11.99 9.61
CA MET A 193 12.45 -12.81 10.79
C MET A 193 11.95 -14.24 10.65
N THR A 194 12.54 -15.15 11.42
CA THR A 194 11.95 -16.47 11.64
C THR A 194 10.79 -16.40 12.63
N PRO A 195 9.86 -17.38 12.63
CA PRO A 195 8.77 -17.39 13.60
C PRO A 195 9.23 -17.31 15.06
N GLY A 196 10.33 -17.96 15.42
CA GLY A 196 10.88 -17.93 16.78
C GLY A 196 11.30 -16.52 17.20
N LEU A 197 12.12 -15.86 16.37
CA LEU A 197 12.56 -14.49 16.62
C LEU A 197 11.41 -13.49 16.62
N ALA A 198 10.47 -13.63 15.68
CA ALA A 198 9.30 -12.76 15.62
C ALA A 198 8.43 -12.87 16.89
N ILE A 199 8.22 -14.09 17.39
CA ILE A 199 7.49 -14.32 18.65
C ILE A 199 8.23 -13.68 19.82
N GLU A 200 9.55 -13.88 19.93
CA GLU A 200 10.37 -13.28 20.98
C GLU A 200 10.23 -11.75 21.00
N ILE A 201 10.43 -11.09 19.87
CA ILE A 201 10.32 -9.62 19.79
C ILE A 201 8.89 -9.19 20.10
N CYS A 202 7.87 -9.85 19.53
CA CYS A 202 6.48 -9.54 19.83
C CYS A 202 6.16 -9.67 21.33
N HIS A 203 6.85 -10.58 22.05
CA HIS A 203 6.72 -10.69 23.50
C HIS A 203 7.26 -9.47 24.24
N GLU A 204 8.39 -8.91 23.81
CA GLU A 204 8.95 -7.67 24.36
C GLU A 204 8.06 -6.46 24.06
N LEU A 205 7.35 -6.45 22.93
CA LEU A 205 6.45 -5.36 22.55
C LEU A 205 5.08 -5.40 23.29
N LYS A 206 4.74 -6.47 24.03
CA LYS A 206 3.41 -6.65 24.66
C LYS A 206 2.98 -5.47 25.52
N GLY A 207 3.90 -4.86 26.26
CA GLY A 207 3.61 -3.72 27.13
C GLY A 207 3.08 -2.49 26.38
N MET A 208 3.43 -2.34 25.11
CA MET A 208 3.03 -1.19 24.27
C MET A 208 1.67 -1.35 23.62
N ARG A 209 1.10 -2.57 23.62
CA ARG A 209 -0.17 -2.92 22.99
C ARG A 209 -0.27 -2.37 21.56
N PRO A 210 0.62 -2.81 20.64
CA PRO A 210 0.60 -2.29 19.28
C PRO A 210 -0.76 -2.54 18.63
N MET A 211 -1.19 -1.60 17.78
CA MET A 211 -2.39 -1.74 16.96
C MET A 211 -2.30 -3.00 16.10
N PHE A 212 -1.11 -3.27 15.55
CA PHE A 212 -0.73 -4.52 14.90
C PHE A 212 0.79 -4.67 14.78
N VAL A 213 1.24 -5.90 14.52
CA VAL A 213 2.55 -6.19 13.93
C VAL A 213 2.35 -6.71 12.50
N GLU A 214 3.04 -6.10 11.55
CA GLU A 214 2.96 -6.37 10.12
C GLU A 214 4.16 -7.21 9.65
N GLU A 215 3.86 -8.16 8.75
CA GLU A 215 4.84 -9.03 8.08
C GLU A 215 5.92 -9.56 9.06
N PRO A 216 5.55 -10.25 10.16
CA PRO A 216 6.53 -10.72 11.14
C PRO A 216 7.51 -11.75 10.56
N VAL A 217 7.12 -12.46 9.51
CA VAL A 217 7.88 -13.51 8.83
C VAL A 217 7.58 -13.45 7.33
N PRO A 218 8.41 -14.05 6.45
CA PRO A 218 8.11 -14.11 5.03
C PRO A 218 6.75 -14.77 4.74
N GLN A 219 5.98 -14.16 3.85
CA GLN A 219 4.59 -14.49 3.55
C GLN A 219 4.39 -15.78 2.73
N GLU A 220 5.46 -16.37 2.18
CA GLU A 220 5.39 -17.59 1.36
C GLU A 220 4.85 -18.80 2.15
N ASN A 221 5.00 -18.79 3.47
CA ASN A 221 4.52 -19.86 4.34
C ASN A 221 3.46 -19.35 5.34
N VAL A 222 2.20 -19.43 4.93
CA VAL A 222 1.05 -19.03 5.77
C VAL A 222 0.96 -19.82 7.08
N ASP A 223 1.44 -21.06 7.14
CA ASP A 223 1.47 -21.83 8.39
C ASP A 223 2.50 -21.28 9.39
N ALA A 224 3.64 -20.78 8.89
CA ALA A 224 4.64 -20.11 9.72
C ALA A 224 4.12 -18.77 10.25
N LEU A 225 3.40 -18.00 9.41
CA LEU A 225 2.72 -16.79 9.84
C LEU A 225 1.66 -17.07 10.91
N LYS A 226 0.85 -18.12 10.70
CA LYS A 226 -0.14 -18.59 11.68
C LYS A 226 0.52 -18.97 13.01
N GLN A 227 1.67 -19.65 12.96
CA GLN A 227 2.42 -19.98 14.17
C GLN A 227 2.73 -18.72 15.00
N VAL A 228 3.16 -17.63 14.37
CA VAL A 228 3.38 -16.36 15.09
C VAL A 228 2.07 -15.80 15.63
N SER A 229 1.03 -15.72 14.81
CA SER A 229 -0.28 -15.18 15.22
C SER A 229 -0.90 -15.95 16.40
N ASP A 230 -0.71 -17.27 16.48
CA ASP A 230 -1.24 -18.10 17.58
C ASP A 230 -0.51 -17.87 18.92
N HIS A 231 0.67 -17.25 18.92
CA HIS A 231 1.51 -17.04 20.11
C HIS A 231 1.60 -15.56 20.54
N VAL A 232 1.03 -14.63 19.77
CA VAL A 232 1.11 -13.19 20.01
C VAL A 232 -0.26 -12.65 20.46
N PRO A 233 -0.34 -11.81 21.51
CA PRO A 233 -1.62 -11.40 22.11
C PRO A 233 -2.26 -10.17 21.46
N PHE A 234 -1.69 -9.67 20.36
CA PHE A 234 -2.18 -8.52 19.62
C PHE A 234 -2.26 -8.85 18.12
N PRO A 235 -2.98 -8.05 17.32
CA PRO A 235 -3.22 -8.36 15.92
C PRO A 235 -1.94 -8.52 15.09
N ILE A 236 -1.91 -9.54 14.24
CA ILE A 236 -0.94 -9.67 13.15
C ILE A 236 -1.59 -9.20 11.84
N ALA A 237 -0.80 -8.56 10.99
CA ALA A 237 -1.18 -8.10 9.66
C ALA A 237 -0.21 -8.64 8.59
N THR A 238 -0.73 -8.87 7.37
CA THR A 238 0.05 -9.29 6.19
C THR A 238 -0.70 -8.89 4.92
N GLY A 239 -0.03 -8.89 3.78
CA GLY A 239 -0.70 -8.96 2.49
C GLY A 239 -0.13 -8.05 1.43
N GLU A 240 0.82 -7.18 1.74
CA GLU A 240 1.41 -6.22 0.79
C GLU A 240 2.02 -6.95 -0.43
N ARG A 241 2.52 -8.17 -0.19
CA ARG A 241 3.18 -9.04 -1.19
C ARG A 241 2.25 -10.11 -1.79
N LEU A 242 0.95 -10.08 -1.45
CA LEU A 242 -0.07 -10.98 -2.02
C LEU A 242 -0.84 -10.25 -3.11
N LEU A 243 -0.88 -10.84 -4.30
CA LEU A 243 -1.23 -10.18 -5.55
C LEU A 243 -2.65 -10.49 -6.02
N SER A 244 -3.36 -11.41 -5.37
CA SER A 244 -4.71 -11.78 -5.83
C SER A 244 -5.52 -12.48 -4.75
N ARG A 245 -6.86 -12.51 -4.92
CA ARG A 245 -7.74 -13.25 -3.98
C ARG A 245 -7.42 -14.74 -3.84
N TRP A 246 -6.74 -15.34 -4.82
CA TRP A 246 -6.35 -16.76 -4.75
C TRP A 246 -5.23 -17.00 -3.74
N GLU A 247 -4.32 -16.04 -3.56
CA GLU A 247 -3.26 -16.10 -2.56
C GLU A 247 -3.84 -15.77 -1.17
N PHE A 248 -4.63 -14.70 -1.09
CA PHE A 248 -5.35 -14.33 0.12
C PHE A 248 -6.28 -15.43 0.65
N ARG A 249 -6.86 -16.27 -0.22
CA ARG A 249 -7.69 -17.42 0.19
C ARG A 249 -7.00 -18.28 1.25
N GLN A 250 -5.70 -18.55 1.12
CA GLN A 250 -5.00 -19.39 2.08
C GLN A 250 -4.87 -18.73 3.45
N VAL A 251 -4.60 -17.42 3.47
CA VAL A 251 -4.55 -16.60 4.70
C VAL A 251 -5.89 -16.64 5.42
N PHE A 252 -6.99 -16.51 4.66
CA PHE A 252 -8.34 -16.49 5.20
C PHE A 252 -8.77 -17.85 5.73
N GLU A 253 -8.62 -18.91 4.93
CA GLU A 253 -9.00 -20.29 5.30
C GLU A 253 -8.24 -20.79 6.55
N LYS A 254 -6.99 -20.36 6.72
CA LYS A 254 -6.17 -20.70 7.91
C LYS A 254 -6.40 -19.75 9.10
N GLN A 255 -7.12 -18.65 8.90
CA GLN A 255 -7.26 -17.56 9.87
C GLN A 255 -5.89 -17.13 10.44
N ALA A 256 -4.93 -16.91 9.55
CA ALA A 256 -3.52 -16.71 9.94
C ALA A 256 -3.23 -15.32 10.52
N VAL A 257 -4.13 -14.35 10.32
CA VAL A 257 -3.97 -12.94 10.72
C VAL A 257 -5.31 -12.34 11.13
N SER A 258 -5.26 -11.19 11.80
CA SER A 258 -6.46 -10.39 12.10
C SER A 258 -6.75 -9.36 11.02
N TYR A 259 -5.70 -8.82 10.39
CA TYR A 259 -5.79 -7.74 9.41
C TYR A 259 -5.09 -8.10 8.11
N ILE A 260 -5.63 -7.62 7.00
CA ILE A 260 -5.07 -7.86 5.67
C ILE A 260 -4.70 -6.54 5.00
N GLN A 261 -3.58 -6.55 4.27
CA GLN A 261 -2.95 -5.38 3.67
C GLN A 261 -2.73 -5.51 2.15
N PRO A 262 -3.75 -5.87 1.36
CA PRO A 262 -3.61 -5.87 -0.10
C PRO A 262 -3.20 -4.47 -0.59
N ASP A 263 -2.19 -4.42 -1.45
CA ASP A 263 -1.77 -3.17 -2.09
C ASP A 263 -2.65 -2.88 -3.32
N GLY A 264 -3.29 -1.71 -3.36
CA GLY A 264 -4.19 -1.32 -4.45
C GLY A 264 -3.52 -1.15 -5.83
N SER A 265 -2.20 -1.02 -5.86
CA SER A 265 -1.36 -0.97 -7.06
C SER A 265 -0.71 -2.31 -7.41
N HIS A 266 -0.90 -3.36 -6.61
CA HIS A 266 -0.35 -4.69 -6.90
C HIS A 266 -1.37 -5.82 -6.89
N VAL A 267 -2.49 -5.68 -6.17
CA VAL A 267 -3.49 -6.76 -6.03
C VAL A 267 -4.38 -6.92 -7.27
N GLY A 268 -4.29 -6.01 -8.25
CA GLY A 268 -5.16 -5.97 -9.43
C GLY A 268 -6.16 -4.81 -9.41
N GLY A 269 -5.82 -3.70 -8.76
CA GLY A 269 -6.59 -2.46 -8.79
C GLY A 269 -7.81 -2.45 -7.86
N ILE A 270 -8.64 -1.42 -8.03
CA ILE A 270 -9.89 -1.19 -7.30
C ILE A 270 -10.81 -2.41 -7.38
N SER A 271 -10.90 -3.00 -8.58
CA SER A 271 -11.75 -4.16 -8.84
C SER A 271 -11.38 -5.37 -7.98
N GLU A 272 -10.08 -5.71 -7.89
CA GLU A 272 -9.64 -6.86 -7.10
C GLU A 272 -9.54 -6.55 -5.61
N LEU A 273 -9.10 -5.34 -5.26
CA LEU A 273 -9.01 -4.86 -3.88
C LEU A 273 -10.38 -5.00 -3.17
N LYS A 274 -11.46 -4.55 -3.80
CA LYS A 274 -12.82 -4.71 -3.26
C LYS A 274 -13.25 -6.17 -3.14
N ARG A 275 -12.87 -7.05 -4.06
CA ARG A 275 -13.19 -8.48 -3.98
C ARG A 275 -12.45 -9.16 -2.82
N VAL A 276 -11.18 -8.81 -2.61
CA VAL A 276 -10.38 -9.29 -1.48
C VAL A 276 -10.97 -8.80 -0.16
N ALA A 277 -11.30 -7.52 -0.06
CA ALA A 277 -11.95 -6.93 1.12
C ALA A 277 -13.25 -7.64 1.50
N ASN A 278 -14.15 -7.82 0.53
CA ASN A 278 -15.43 -8.49 0.72
C ASN A 278 -15.27 -9.96 1.10
N MET A 279 -14.24 -10.63 0.59
CA MET A 279 -13.95 -12.02 0.97
C MET A 279 -13.43 -12.08 2.42
N ALA A 280 -12.58 -11.15 2.82
CA ALA A 280 -12.03 -11.07 4.17
C ALA A 280 -13.09 -10.81 5.25
N GLU A 281 -14.14 -10.04 4.90
CA GLU A 281 -15.26 -9.75 5.80
C GLU A 281 -15.91 -11.02 6.36
N VAL A 282 -16.04 -12.08 5.53
CA VAL A 282 -16.63 -13.37 5.92
C VAL A 282 -15.79 -14.10 6.99
N TYR A 283 -14.50 -13.78 7.08
CA TYR A 283 -13.57 -14.37 8.04
C TYR A 283 -13.31 -13.47 9.25
N TYR A 284 -14.10 -12.41 9.45
CA TYR A 284 -13.92 -11.38 10.48
C TYR A 284 -12.56 -10.67 10.42
N MET A 285 -11.94 -10.64 9.23
CA MET A 285 -10.70 -9.92 8.99
C MET A 285 -10.99 -8.52 8.49
N HIS A 286 -10.31 -7.54 9.07
CA HIS A 286 -10.39 -6.16 8.60
C HIS A 286 -9.33 -5.87 7.55
N ILE A 287 -9.65 -4.97 6.63
CA ILE A 287 -8.74 -4.51 5.60
C ILE A 287 -8.12 -3.17 5.97
N MET A 288 -6.84 -3.04 5.66
CA MET A 288 -6.03 -1.83 5.78
C MET A 288 -5.09 -1.78 4.57
N PRO A 289 -5.54 -1.27 3.41
CA PRO A 289 -4.76 -1.39 2.19
C PRO A 289 -3.35 -0.81 2.33
N HIS A 290 -2.35 -1.59 1.93
CA HIS A 290 -0.98 -1.10 1.84
C HIS A 290 -0.92 -0.02 0.76
N CYS A 291 -0.32 1.12 1.09
CA CYS A 291 -0.20 2.25 0.18
C CYS A 291 1.05 3.08 0.48
N ALA A 292 2.21 2.42 0.46
CA ALA A 292 3.52 3.06 0.43
C ALA A 292 3.98 3.44 -1.00
N ILE A 293 3.03 3.80 -1.87
CA ILE A 293 3.22 3.94 -3.32
C ILE A 293 3.19 5.41 -3.77
N GLY A 294 2.00 5.99 -3.89
CA GLY A 294 1.84 7.35 -4.37
C GLY A 294 0.40 7.86 -4.30
N PRO A 295 0.17 9.13 -4.63
CA PRO A 295 -1.11 9.80 -4.41
C PRO A 295 -2.24 9.26 -5.30
N VAL A 296 -1.94 8.74 -6.49
CA VAL A 296 -2.96 8.17 -7.38
C VAL A 296 -3.40 6.80 -6.85
N ALA A 297 -2.45 5.99 -6.39
CA ALA A 297 -2.75 4.76 -5.66
C ALA A 297 -3.56 5.01 -4.38
N LEU A 298 -3.19 6.02 -3.59
CA LEU A 298 -3.92 6.41 -2.37
C LEU A 298 -5.37 6.77 -2.68
N ALA A 299 -5.59 7.59 -3.71
CA ALA A 299 -6.93 7.94 -4.15
C ALA A 299 -7.76 6.71 -4.52
N ALA A 300 -7.15 5.76 -5.25
CA ALA A 300 -7.80 4.51 -5.61
C ALA A 300 -8.16 3.64 -4.39
N CYS A 301 -7.26 3.50 -3.41
CA CYS A 301 -7.54 2.81 -2.16
C CYS A 301 -8.73 3.44 -1.42
N MET A 302 -8.75 4.79 -1.29
CA MET A 302 -9.85 5.51 -0.63
C MET A 302 -11.23 5.24 -1.26
N GLN A 303 -11.30 4.98 -2.57
CA GLN A 303 -12.57 4.61 -3.22
C GLN A 303 -13.08 3.26 -2.72
N VAL A 304 -12.20 2.29 -2.45
CA VAL A 304 -12.57 0.99 -1.87
C VAL A 304 -12.82 1.13 -0.38
N ASP A 305 -11.97 1.87 0.33
CA ASP A 305 -12.13 2.17 1.75
C ASP A 305 -13.46 2.83 2.05
N ALA A 306 -14.03 3.59 1.12
CA ALA A 306 -15.34 4.21 1.28
C ALA A 306 -16.49 3.19 1.33
N VAL A 307 -16.38 2.04 0.64
CA VAL A 307 -17.51 1.15 0.35
C VAL A 307 -17.48 -0.20 1.06
N VAL A 308 -16.35 -0.58 1.67
CA VAL A 308 -16.24 -1.88 2.37
C VAL A 308 -16.43 -1.72 3.87
N PRO A 309 -17.32 -2.49 4.52
CA PRO A 309 -17.64 -2.30 5.94
C PRO A 309 -16.49 -2.70 6.87
N ASN A 310 -15.65 -3.65 6.46
CA ASN A 310 -14.50 -4.15 7.22
C ASN A 310 -13.21 -3.34 7.04
N PHE A 311 -13.28 -2.12 6.48
CA PHE A 311 -12.13 -1.21 6.46
C PHE A 311 -11.79 -0.68 7.87
N LEU A 312 -10.50 -0.75 8.24
CA LEU A 312 -9.99 -0.29 9.54
C LEU A 312 -9.27 1.06 9.45
N VAL A 313 -8.22 1.15 8.63
CA VAL A 313 -7.35 2.32 8.50
C VAL A 313 -6.56 2.26 7.20
N GLN A 314 -6.32 3.41 6.56
CA GLN A 314 -5.55 3.53 5.33
C GLN A 314 -4.13 3.98 5.62
N GLU A 315 -3.15 3.27 5.08
CA GLU A 315 -1.75 3.68 5.12
C GLU A 315 -1.51 4.90 4.23
N GLN A 316 -0.64 5.80 4.69
CA GLN A 316 -0.02 6.78 3.81
C GLN A 316 1.44 7.03 4.19
N VAL A 317 2.24 7.30 3.17
CA VAL A 317 3.64 7.75 3.27
C VAL A 317 3.71 9.23 2.88
N ASP A 318 4.57 9.97 3.58
CA ASP A 318 5.03 11.33 3.25
C ASP A 318 4.42 12.52 4.06
N PHE A 319 5.06 13.68 3.88
CA PHE A 319 4.74 14.99 4.45
C PHE A 319 3.58 15.68 3.72
N SER A 320 3.22 15.25 2.51
CA SER A 320 2.05 15.72 1.77
C SER A 320 1.38 14.58 1.00
N LEU A 321 0.07 14.39 1.24
CA LEU A 321 -0.70 13.27 0.70
C LEU A 321 -0.79 13.28 -0.83
N GLY A 322 -0.75 14.46 -1.44
CA GLY A 322 -0.81 14.64 -2.88
C GLY A 322 0.55 14.82 -3.55
N ALA A 323 1.60 15.06 -2.76
CA ALA A 323 2.99 15.22 -3.19
C ALA A 323 3.21 16.21 -4.35
N GLY A 324 2.28 17.15 -4.58
CA GLY A 324 2.28 18.06 -5.74
C GLY A 324 1.88 17.44 -7.09
N LEU A 325 1.55 16.14 -7.12
CA LEU A 325 0.99 15.46 -8.31
C LEU A 325 -0.50 15.66 -8.47
N VAL A 326 -1.20 15.94 -7.37
CA VAL A 326 -2.60 16.40 -7.37
C VAL A 326 -2.64 17.91 -7.14
N GLU A 327 -3.64 18.58 -7.70
CA GLU A 327 -3.74 20.05 -7.63
C GLU A 327 -4.03 20.54 -6.21
N GLU A 328 -4.84 19.79 -5.45
CA GLU A 328 -5.18 20.09 -4.06
C GLU A 328 -4.86 18.88 -3.16
N ASP A 329 -3.96 19.07 -2.20
CA ASP A 329 -3.63 18.04 -1.23
C ASP A 329 -4.83 17.74 -0.31
N TRP A 330 -5.07 16.45 -0.07
CA TRP A 330 -5.95 16.01 1.00
C TRP A 330 -5.43 16.48 2.36
N LYS A 331 -6.35 16.68 3.31
CA LYS A 331 -6.02 17.16 4.66
C LYS A 331 -6.41 16.12 5.68
N VAL A 332 -5.51 15.89 6.63
CA VAL A 332 -5.80 15.06 7.80
C VAL A 332 -6.33 15.94 8.92
N VAL A 333 -7.47 15.55 9.49
CA VAL A 333 -8.10 16.21 10.63
C VAL A 333 -8.45 15.13 11.65
N ASN A 334 -7.79 15.18 12.80
CA ASN A 334 -7.97 14.21 13.90
C ASN A 334 -7.84 12.73 13.48
N GLY A 335 -6.90 12.45 12.56
CA GLY A 335 -6.58 11.11 12.06
C GLY A 335 -7.43 10.67 10.87
N TYR A 336 -8.21 11.58 10.26
CA TYR A 336 -9.09 11.25 9.14
C TYR A 336 -8.90 12.18 7.94
N ILE A 337 -9.08 11.63 6.75
CA ILE A 337 -9.30 12.38 5.50
C ILE A 337 -10.81 12.39 5.22
N GLU A 338 -11.37 13.55 4.90
CA GLU A 338 -12.76 13.65 4.43
C GLU A 338 -12.92 12.95 3.07
N LEU A 339 -14.03 12.23 2.88
CA LEU A 339 -14.22 11.43 1.68
C LEU A 339 -14.22 12.32 0.41
N PRO A 340 -13.36 12.07 -0.59
CA PRO A 340 -13.28 12.92 -1.79
C PRO A 340 -14.54 12.84 -2.65
N THR A 341 -15.19 13.96 -2.94
CA THR A 341 -16.48 14.00 -3.66
C THR A 341 -16.38 14.32 -5.15
N ALA A 342 -15.18 14.60 -5.67
CA ALA A 342 -15.00 14.90 -7.09
C ALA A 342 -15.21 13.64 -7.96
N PRO A 343 -15.64 13.78 -9.23
CA PRO A 343 -15.79 12.64 -10.13
C PRO A 343 -14.51 11.83 -10.34
N GLY A 344 -14.66 10.54 -10.67
CA GLY A 344 -13.52 9.65 -10.89
C GLY A 344 -12.91 9.18 -9.57
N LEU A 345 -11.58 9.22 -9.47
CA LEU A 345 -10.89 8.87 -8.21
C LEU A 345 -10.91 9.97 -7.15
N GLY A 346 -11.61 11.09 -7.41
CA GLY A 346 -11.79 12.14 -6.41
C GLY A 346 -10.65 13.15 -6.31
N PHE A 347 -9.87 13.33 -7.38
CA PHE A 347 -8.82 14.35 -7.45
C PHE A 347 -8.70 14.98 -8.83
N ALA A 348 -8.08 16.17 -8.88
CA ALA A 348 -7.56 16.77 -10.10
C ALA A 348 -6.05 16.57 -10.15
N ILE A 349 -5.52 16.12 -11.30
CA ILE A 349 -4.09 15.87 -11.47
C ILE A 349 -3.39 17.18 -11.86
N ASN A 350 -2.24 17.46 -11.25
CA ASN A 350 -1.34 18.49 -11.74
C ASN A 350 -0.59 17.94 -12.96
N ARG A 351 -1.09 18.21 -14.17
CA ARG A 351 -0.52 17.66 -15.41
C ARG A 351 0.92 18.10 -15.66
N ALA A 352 1.30 19.31 -15.24
CA ALA A 352 2.66 19.81 -15.44
C ALA A 352 3.69 19.00 -14.65
N GLU A 353 3.32 18.51 -13.47
CA GLU A 353 4.17 17.64 -12.65
C GLU A 353 4.00 16.16 -13.02
N ALA A 354 2.78 15.71 -13.31
CA ALA A 354 2.49 14.30 -13.58
C ALA A 354 2.98 13.84 -14.96
N GLU A 355 2.93 14.70 -15.99
CA GLU A 355 3.34 14.36 -17.37
C GLU A 355 4.86 14.53 -17.60
N GLN A 356 5.67 14.29 -16.56
CA GLN A 356 7.14 14.34 -16.61
C GLN A 356 7.74 12.96 -16.84
N ASN A 357 8.89 12.92 -17.52
CA ASN A 357 9.66 11.70 -17.75
C ASN A 357 11.11 11.93 -17.33
N ARG A 358 11.47 11.42 -16.16
CA ARG A 358 12.85 11.42 -15.68
C ARG A 358 13.64 10.27 -16.28
N GLU A 359 14.95 10.41 -16.35
CA GLU A 359 15.82 9.27 -16.65
C GLU A 359 15.74 8.25 -15.52
N TYR A 360 15.75 6.97 -15.89
CA TYR A 360 15.78 5.88 -14.92
C TYR A 360 17.05 5.94 -14.08
N ALA A 361 16.87 6.02 -12.76
CA ALA A 361 17.91 5.77 -11.77
C ALA A 361 17.56 4.49 -11.00
N GLU A 362 18.58 3.80 -10.50
CA GLU A 362 18.38 2.61 -9.66
C GLU A 362 17.60 2.96 -8.40
N GLU A 363 16.43 2.33 -8.22
CA GLU A 363 15.48 2.67 -7.16
C GLU A 363 15.72 1.86 -5.87
N LEU A 364 16.25 0.64 -6.01
CA LEU A 364 16.49 -0.30 -4.91
C LEU A 364 17.98 -0.66 -4.81
N GLY A 365 18.84 0.33 -4.53
CA GLY A 365 20.14 0.19 -3.84
C GLY A 365 21.20 -0.82 -4.29
N GLY A 366 21.02 -1.55 -5.39
CA GLY A 366 21.97 -2.57 -5.86
C GLY A 366 21.96 -3.86 -5.02
N GLU A 367 23.13 -4.49 -4.88
CA GLU A 367 23.27 -5.74 -4.14
C GLU A 367 22.90 -5.59 -2.66
N TYR A 368 21.94 -6.41 -2.20
CA TYR A 368 21.49 -6.41 -0.82
C TYR A 368 21.97 -7.68 -0.11
N PHE A 369 23.07 -7.57 0.63
CA PHE A 369 23.72 -8.71 1.28
C PHE A 369 24.28 -8.37 2.66
N TYR A 370 24.53 -9.37 3.50
CA TYR A 370 25.19 -9.18 4.79
C TYR A 370 26.70 -9.06 4.59
N ALA A 371 27.30 -7.97 5.06
CA ALA A 371 28.72 -7.69 4.84
C ALA A 371 29.65 -8.71 5.52
N GLN A 372 29.19 -9.38 6.58
CA GLN A 372 30.02 -10.29 7.37
C GLN A 372 30.29 -11.64 6.68
N ASP A 373 29.34 -12.14 5.89
CA ASP A 373 29.43 -13.46 5.25
C ASP A 373 29.07 -13.47 3.75
N GLY A 374 28.65 -12.33 3.19
CA GLY A 374 28.30 -12.19 1.78
C GLY A 374 26.96 -12.83 1.39
N SER A 375 26.18 -13.35 2.34
CA SER A 375 24.87 -13.94 2.05
C SER A 375 23.86 -12.86 1.65
N VAL A 376 22.96 -13.17 0.72
CA VAL A 376 21.89 -12.25 0.29
C VAL A 376 20.91 -12.04 1.43
N ALA A 377 20.44 -10.80 1.60
CA ALA A 377 19.38 -10.45 2.52
C ALA A 377 18.07 -10.27 1.74
N ASP A 378 16.94 -10.68 2.33
CA ASP A 378 15.64 -10.28 1.83
C ASP A 378 15.47 -8.76 1.97
N TRP A 379 14.84 -8.16 0.97
CA TRP A 379 14.62 -6.71 0.90
C TRP A 379 13.51 -6.25 1.86
#